data_AF-A0A518LQC9-F1
#
_entry.id   AF-A0A518LQC9-F1
#
_cell.length_a   1.000
_cell.length_b   1.000
_cell.length_c   1.000
_cell.angle_alpha   90.00
_cell.angle_beta   90.00
_cell.angle_gamma   90.00
#
_symmetry.space_group_name_H-M   'P 1'
#
loop_
_entity.id
_entity.type
_entity.pdbx_description
1 polymer ?
#
loop_
_entity_poly.entity_id
_entity_poly.type
_entity_poly.pdbx_seq_one_letter_code
_entity_poly.pdbx_strand_id
1 'polypeptide(L)'
;MELELETGPWNEPLTDDSIAIALGRLDGDGCSYAILAQSEQTYLQATGTPESGFVLEYQVDDYDHHYQSLRQDIPLTETVSAFQKYARRDASWQRDHEWRRLEPMDLSPPQPRKVFFAIMVVLVALVTILRCFR
;
A
#
# COMPACT_ATOMS: atom_id res chain seq x y z
N MET A 1 -17.58 4.06 9.92
CA MET A 1 -16.17 4.46 9.73
C MET A 1 -15.41 3.86 10.87
N GLU A 2 -14.33 3.17 10.56
CA GLU A 2 -13.64 2.27 11.47
C GLU A 2 -12.15 2.54 11.36
N LEU A 3 -11.48 2.64 12.51
CA LEU A 3 -10.03 2.79 12.59
C LEU A 3 -9.44 1.42 12.97
N GLU A 4 -8.43 1.00 12.23
CA GLU A 4 -7.70 -0.23 12.47
C GLU A 4 -6.20 0.10 12.55
N LEU A 5 -5.52 -0.53 13.50
CA LEU A 5 -4.06 -0.54 13.58
C LEU A 5 -3.56 -1.91 13.12
N GLU A 6 -2.27 -2.04 12.81
CA GLU A 6 -1.66 -3.36 12.54
C GLU A 6 -1.98 -4.39 13.64
N THR A 7 -2.06 -3.93 14.89
CA THR A 7 -2.38 -4.76 16.05
C THR A 7 -3.86 -5.17 16.16
N GLY A 8 -4.73 -4.67 15.28
CA GLY A 8 -6.16 -4.95 15.24
C GLY A 8 -7.06 -3.72 15.35
N PRO A 9 -8.39 -3.92 15.46
CA PRO A 9 -9.36 -2.84 15.41
C PRO A 9 -9.27 -1.91 16.62
N TRP A 10 -9.46 -0.61 16.36
CA TRP A 10 -9.55 0.40 17.41
C TRP A 10 -10.91 0.33 18.09
N ASN A 11 -10.93 0.02 19.39
CA ASN A 11 -12.17 -0.24 20.14
C ASN A 11 -12.69 0.96 20.94
N GLU A 12 -12.04 2.12 20.85
CA GLU A 12 -12.50 3.35 21.52
C GLU A 12 -13.34 4.21 20.56
N PRO A 13 -14.22 5.09 21.07
CA PRO A 13 -14.96 6.03 20.22
C PRO A 13 -14.01 6.86 19.35
N LEU A 14 -14.35 6.98 18.06
CA LEU A 14 -13.54 7.71 17.08
C LEU A 14 -13.69 9.23 17.29
N THR A 15 -12.81 9.81 18.12
CA THR A 15 -12.69 11.25 18.36
C THR A 15 -11.38 11.78 17.80
N ASP A 16 -11.26 13.10 17.70
CA ASP A 16 -10.00 13.75 17.30
C ASP A 16 -8.82 13.31 18.18
N ASP A 17 -9.03 13.24 19.48
CA ASP A 17 -8.02 12.83 20.45
C ASP A 17 -7.68 11.34 20.31
N SER A 18 -8.69 10.47 20.12
CA SER A 18 -8.44 9.04 19.96
C SER A 18 -7.66 8.74 18.67
N ILE A 19 -7.93 9.47 17.58
CA ILE A 19 -7.17 9.40 16.33
C ILE A 19 -5.71 9.80 16.57
N ALA A 20 -5.48 10.91 17.30
CA ALA A 20 -4.14 11.37 17.62
C ALA A 20 -3.36 10.36 18.47
N ILE A 21 -4.02 9.78 19.48
CA ILE A 21 -3.46 8.72 20.33
C ILE A 21 -3.11 7.49 19.49
N ALA A 22 -4.02 7.03 18.64
CA ALA A 22 -3.82 5.85 17.80
C ALA A 22 -2.63 6.03 16.86
N LEU A 23 -2.55 7.16 16.14
CA LEU A 23 -1.43 7.46 15.23
C LEU A 23 -0.09 7.65 15.98
N GLY A 24 -0.14 8.12 17.22
CA GLY A 24 1.05 8.21 18.08
C GLY A 24 1.59 6.86 18.57
N ARG A 25 0.84 5.75 18.38
CA ARG A 25 1.29 4.39 18.75
C ARG A 25 2.05 3.67 17.63
N LEU A 26 2.18 4.27 16.45
CA LEU A 26 2.86 3.65 15.33
C LEU A 26 4.38 3.74 15.57
N ASP A 27 4.99 2.64 15.95
CA ASP A 27 6.41 2.56 16.34
C ASP A 27 7.28 1.79 15.34
N GLY A 28 6.67 1.12 14.37
CA GLY A 28 7.35 0.32 13.35
C GLY A 28 8.00 -0.98 13.86
N ASP A 29 7.90 -1.30 15.15
CA ASP A 29 8.44 -2.53 15.77
C ASP A 29 7.30 -3.45 16.27
N GLY A 30 6.12 -2.89 16.56
CA GLY A 30 4.91 -3.62 16.91
C GLY A 30 3.62 -3.07 16.29
N CYS A 31 3.65 -1.85 15.74
CA CYS A 31 2.55 -1.27 15.00
C CYS A 31 3.08 -0.32 13.90
N SER A 32 2.94 -0.72 12.65
CA SER A 32 3.60 -0.07 11.50
C SER A 32 2.64 0.77 10.67
N TYR A 33 1.33 0.49 10.76
CA TYR A 33 0.32 1.18 9.97
C TYR A 33 -1.00 1.38 10.72
N ALA A 34 -1.77 2.35 10.24
CA ALA A 34 -3.15 2.61 10.64
C ALA A 34 -4.02 2.88 9.42
N ILE A 35 -5.25 2.34 9.42
CA ILE A 35 -6.24 2.48 8.34
C ILE A 35 -7.52 3.05 8.92
N LEU A 36 -7.99 4.17 8.37
CA LEU A 36 -9.29 4.75 8.66
C LEU A 36 -10.23 4.51 7.48
N ALA A 37 -11.09 3.50 7.60
CA ALA A 37 -11.96 3.02 6.53
C ALA A 37 -13.39 3.56 6.63
N GLN A 38 -13.95 4.00 5.51
CA GLN A 38 -15.38 4.27 5.36
C GLN A 38 -16.13 3.05 4.86
N SER A 39 -15.48 2.28 3.99
CA SER A 39 -15.86 0.99 3.44
C SER A 39 -14.58 0.23 3.12
N GLU A 40 -14.69 -1.03 2.70
CA GLU A 40 -13.55 -1.85 2.30
C GLU A 40 -12.72 -1.24 1.16
N GLN A 41 -13.35 -0.45 0.28
CA GLN A 41 -12.69 0.15 -0.89
C GLN A 41 -12.45 1.65 -0.78
N THR A 42 -12.81 2.27 0.36
CA THR A 42 -12.65 3.71 0.58
C THR A 42 -12.03 3.98 1.95
N TYR A 43 -10.74 4.29 1.97
CA TYR A 43 -9.95 4.44 3.20
C TYR A 43 -8.83 5.47 3.05
N LEU A 44 -8.32 5.95 4.19
CA LEU A 44 -7.06 6.67 4.33
C LEU A 44 -6.15 5.85 5.26
N GLN A 45 -4.91 5.64 4.85
CA GLN A 45 -3.90 4.86 5.56
C GLN A 45 -2.65 5.71 5.82
N ALA A 46 -2.00 5.44 6.94
CA ALA A 46 -0.66 5.93 7.24
C ALA A 46 0.26 4.75 7.56
N THR A 47 1.48 4.80 7.05
CA THR A 47 2.55 3.85 7.37
C THR A 47 3.81 4.65 7.70
N GLY A 48 4.52 4.30 8.78
CA GLY A 48 5.68 5.03 9.28
C GLY A 48 5.63 5.22 10.78
N THR A 49 6.46 6.13 11.31
CA THR A 49 6.53 6.41 12.75
C THR A 49 6.62 7.92 13.03
N PRO A 50 6.28 8.39 14.24
CA PRO A 50 6.48 9.79 14.62
C PRO A 50 7.91 10.30 14.44
N GLU A 51 8.92 9.45 14.61
CA GLU A 51 10.34 9.80 14.50
C GLU A 51 10.82 9.91 13.05
N SER A 52 10.34 9.00 12.18
CA SER A 52 10.77 8.91 10.78
C SER A 52 9.86 9.68 9.82
N GLY A 53 8.66 10.03 10.26
CA GLY A 53 7.58 10.54 9.43
C GLY A 53 6.75 9.42 8.81
N PHE A 54 5.73 9.84 8.06
CA PHE A 54 4.72 8.95 7.50
C PHE A 54 4.65 9.09 5.97
N VAL A 55 4.27 7.99 5.34
CA VAL A 55 3.69 7.93 4.01
C VAL A 55 2.17 7.80 4.18
N LEU A 56 1.41 8.58 3.42
CA LEU A 56 -0.04 8.46 3.39
C LEU A 56 -0.48 7.78 2.10
N GLU A 57 -1.49 6.93 2.20
CA GLU A 57 -2.15 6.29 1.07
C GLU A 57 -3.67 6.44 1.21
N TYR A 58 -4.39 6.60 0.11
CA TYR A 58 -5.84 6.56 0.15
C TYR A 58 -6.42 5.89 -1.09
N GLN A 59 -7.53 5.20 -0.90
CA GLN A 59 -8.31 4.60 -1.97
C GLN A 59 -9.74 5.15 -1.93
N VAL A 60 -10.35 5.32 -3.10
CA VAL A 60 -11.75 5.73 -3.23
C VAL A 60 -12.44 4.84 -4.23
N ASP A 61 -13.51 4.16 -3.82
CA ASP A 61 -14.41 3.34 -4.64
C ASP A 61 -13.81 2.04 -5.21
N ASP A 62 -12.62 2.06 -5.80
CA ASP A 62 -11.99 0.89 -6.43
C ASP A 62 -10.44 0.92 -6.38
N TYR A 63 -9.81 -0.16 -6.85
CA TYR A 63 -8.34 -0.30 -6.87
C TYR A 63 -7.64 0.57 -7.92
N ASP A 64 -8.38 1.06 -8.92
CA ASP A 64 -7.85 1.96 -9.93
C ASP A 64 -7.67 3.38 -9.34
N HIS A 65 -8.39 3.72 -8.29
CA HIS A 65 -8.34 5.02 -7.61
C HIS A 65 -7.57 4.93 -6.28
N HIS A 66 -6.38 4.34 -6.33
CA HIS A 66 -5.45 4.26 -5.22
C HIS A 66 -4.30 5.29 -5.40
N TYR A 67 -4.00 6.05 -4.35
CA TYR A 67 -3.04 7.15 -4.38
C TYR A 67 -2.10 7.09 -3.17
N GLN A 68 -0.86 7.51 -3.38
CA GLN A 68 0.18 7.64 -2.35
C GLN A 68 0.74 9.06 -2.32
N SER A 69 1.05 9.57 -1.14
CA SER A 69 1.70 10.87 -0.98
C SER A 69 3.08 10.88 -1.64
N LEU A 70 3.46 11.99 -2.27
CA LEU A 70 4.81 12.14 -2.82
C LEU A 70 5.88 12.29 -1.74
N ARG A 71 5.53 12.98 -0.64
CA ARG A 71 6.36 13.05 0.56
C ARG A 71 6.31 11.71 1.30
N GLN A 72 7.45 11.32 1.86
CA GLN A 72 7.61 10.10 2.66
C GLN A 72 7.96 10.39 4.12
N ASP A 73 7.97 11.66 4.50
CA ASP A 73 8.41 12.18 5.79
C ASP A 73 7.33 13.12 6.40
N ILE A 74 6.05 12.81 6.15
CA ILE A 74 4.95 13.64 6.66
C ILE A 74 4.96 13.53 8.19
N PRO A 75 5.07 14.64 8.94
CA PRO A 75 5.16 14.60 10.40
C PRO A 75 3.83 14.16 11.02
N LEU A 76 3.89 13.60 12.23
CA LEU A 76 2.71 13.13 12.98
C LEU A 76 1.58 14.17 13.03
N THR A 77 1.89 15.45 13.23
CA THR A 77 0.89 16.53 13.32
C THR A 77 0.10 16.71 12.03
N GLU A 78 0.76 16.61 10.86
CA GLU A 78 0.11 16.67 9.55
C GLU A 78 -0.73 15.41 9.30
N THR A 79 -0.18 14.24 9.61
CA THR A 79 -0.88 12.94 9.50
C THR A 79 -2.16 12.91 10.35
N VAL A 80 -2.07 13.36 11.60
CA VAL A 80 -3.24 13.50 12.50
C VAL A 80 -4.26 14.46 11.92
N SER A 81 -3.84 15.61 11.40
CA SER A 81 -4.75 16.58 10.77
C SER A 81 -5.50 15.96 9.59
N ALA A 82 -4.80 15.21 8.72
CA ALA A 82 -5.40 14.52 7.58
C ALA A 82 -6.46 13.50 8.02
N PHE A 83 -6.13 12.64 9.00
CA PHE A 83 -7.06 11.64 9.53
C PHE A 83 -8.30 12.27 10.17
N GLN A 84 -8.13 13.32 10.98
CA GLN A 84 -9.26 14.02 11.61
C GLN A 84 -10.16 14.72 10.58
N LYS A 85 -9.58 15.34 9.55
CA LYS A 85 -10.35 15.92 8.42
C LYS A 85 -11.10 14.83 7.65
N TYR A 86 -10.44 13.71 7.34
CA TYR A 86 -11.07 12.56 6.70
C TYR A 86 -12.24 12.02 7.53
N ALA A 87 -12.06 11.90 8.85
CA ALA A 87 -13.10 11.45 9.78
C ALA A 87 -14.36 12.34 9.72
N ARG A 88 -14.15 13.64 9.59
CA ARG A 88 -15.21 14.66 9.48
C ARG A 88 -15.80 14.82 8.06
N ARG A 89 -15.36 14.03 7.09
CA ARG A 89 -15.72 14.19 5.66
C ARG A 89 -15.31 15.54 5.06
N ASP A 90 -14.29 16.18 5.64
CA ASP A 90 -13.71 17.39 5.09
C ASP A 90 -12.71 17.01 4.00
N ALA A 91 -13.06 17.20 2.73
CA ALA A 91 -12.20 16.84 1.60
C ALA A 91 -10.91 17.69 1.50
N SER A 92 -10.69 18.69 2.37
CA SER A 92 -9.49 19.53 2.29
C SER A 92 -8.19 18.76 2.48
N TRP A 93 -8.19 17.64 3.22
CA TRP A 93 -6.98 16.84 3.46
C TRP A 93 -6.29 16.36 2.18
N GLN A 94 -7.06 16.16 1.10
CA GLN A 94 -6.48 15.77 -0.21
C GLN A 94 -5.64 16.89 -0.81
N ARG A 95 -5.95 18.16 -0.53
CA ARG A 95 -5.22 19.32 -1.06
C ARG A 95 -4.01 19.70 -0.21
N ASP A 96 -3.92 19.18 1.02
CA ASP A 96 -2.82 19.44 1.93
C ASP A 96 -1.55 18.65 1.55
N HIS A 97 -1.67 17.68 0.63
CA HIS A 97 -0.58 16.84 0.17
C HIS A 97 -0.58 16.73 -1.37
N GLU A 98 0.59 16.44 -1.94
CA GLU A 98 0.71 16.03 -3.33
C GLU A 98 0.66 14.52 -3.44
N TRP A 99 -0.05 14.01 -4.45
CA TRP A 99 -0.35 12.59 -4.59
C TRP A 99 0.09 12.05 -5.94
N ARG A 100 0.51 10.79 -5.95
CA ARG A 100 0.70 9.98 -7.15
C ARG A 100 -0.29 8.84 -7.14
N ARG A 101 -0.95 8.61 -8.26
CA ARG A 101 -1.76 7.40 -8.48
C ARG A 101 -0.86 6.17 -8.51
N LEU A 102 -1.21 5.15 -7.75
CA LEU A 102 -0.57 3.85 -7.82
C LEU A 102 -1.23 3.04 -8.93
N GLU A 103 -0.42 2.44 -9.80
CA GLU A 103 -0.93 1.51 -10.80
C GLU A 103 -1.35 0.21 -10.08
N PRO A 104 -2.51 -0.37 -10.43
CA PRO A 104 -2.89 -1.69 -9.92
C PRO A 104 -1.76 -2.67 -10.18
N MET A 105 -1.41 -3.48 -9.17
CA MET A 105 -0.41 -4.52 -9.35
C MET A 105 -0.92 -5.51 -10.40
N ASP A 106 -0.32 -5.50 -11.59
CA ASP A 106 -0.64 -6.45 -12.66
C ASP A 106 -0.12 -7.84 -12.24
N LEU A 107 -1.00 -8.61 -11.60
CA LEU A 107 -0.75 -10.02 -11.24
C LEU A 107 -0.85 -10.95 -12.44
N SER A 108 -0.93 -10.44 -13.68
CA SER A 108 -0.81 -11.28 -14.86
C SER A 108 0.47 -12.11 -14.75
N PRO A 109 0.37 -13.44 -14.91
CA PRO A 109 1.55 -14.29 -14.89
C PRO A 109 2.55 -13.75 -15.92
N PRO A 110 3.86 -13.72 -15.61
CA PRO A 110 4.85 -13.21 -16.54
C PRO A 110 4.65 -13.94 -17.87
N GLN A 111 4.29 -13.18 -18.90
CA GLN A 111 4.14 -13.71 -20.25
C GLN A 111 5.41 -14.50 -20.57
N PRO A 112 5.33 -15.79 -20.97
CA PRO A 112 6.52 -16.55 -21.28
C PRO A 112 7.23 -15.82 -22.40
N ARG A 113 8.36 -15.16 -22.07
CA ARG A 113 9.25 -14.56 -23.06
C ARG A 113 9.50 -15.65 -24.10
N LYS A 114 9.34 -15.32 -25.39
CA LYS A 114 9.58 -16.18 -26.56
C LYS A 114 11.04 -16.66 -26.71
N VAL A 115 11.77 -16.83 -25.60
CA VAL A 115 13.13 -17.34 -25.52
C VAL A 115 13.12 -18.87 -25.25
N PHE A 116 11.99 -19.43 -24.81
CA PHE A 116 11.90 -20.86 -24.48
C PHE A 116 11.86 -21.83 -25.67
N PHE A 117 11.73 -21.37 -26.91
CA PHE A 117 11.77 -22.27 -28.09
C PHE A 117 13.19 -22.54 -28.64
N ALA A 118 14.21 -21.77 -28.25
CA ALA A 118 15.56 -21.96 -28.79
C ALA A 118 16.37 -23.04 -28.05
N ILE A 119 16.14 -23.25 -26.75
CA ILE A 119 16.95 -24.18 -25.94
C ILE A 119 16.48 -25.65 -26.09
N MET A 120 15.19 -25.88 -26.35
CA MET A 120 14.67 -27.25 -26.49
C MET A 120 15.07 -27.94 -27.81
N VAL A 121 15.32 -27.19 -28.89
CA VAL A 121 15.75 -27.77 -30.18
C VAL A 121 17.22 -28.24 -30.13
N VAL A 122 18.10 -27.52 -29.41
CA VAL A 122 19.52 -27.89 -29.29
C VAL A 122 19.70 -29.18 -28.49
N LEU A 123 18.93 -29.38 -27.42
CA LEU A 123 19.03 -30.60 -26.60
C LEU A 123 18.50 -31.86 -27.32
N VAL A 124 17.45 -31.74 -28.13
CA VAL A 124 16.95 -32.87 -28.94
C VAL A 124 17.92 -33.22 -30.07
N ALA A 125 18.53 -32.22 -30.73
CA ALA A 125 19.55 -32.47 -31.74
C ALA A 125 20.79 -33.18 -31.16
N LEU A 126 21.25 -32.78 -29.96
CA LEU A 126 22.42 -33.40 -29.32
C LEU A 126 22.18 -34.86 -28.94
N VAL A 127 20.99 -35.19 -28.42
CA VAL A 127 20.61 -36.58 -28.10
C VAL A 127 20.49 -37.45 -29.36
N THR A 128 20.09 -36.87 -30.49
CA THR A 128 19.97 -37.61 -31.76
C THR A 128 21.36 -37.88 -32.36
N ILE A 129 22.28 -36.91 -32.32
CA ILE A 129 23.66 -37.07 -32.81
C ILE A 129 24.43 -38.11 -31.99
N LEU A 130 24.29 -38.14 -30.66
CA LEU A 130 24.96 -39.14 -29.82
C LEU A 130 24.44 -40.59 -30.00
N ARG A 131 23.26 -40.79 -30.58
CA ARG A 131 22.71 -42.13 -30.86
C ARG A 131 23.11 -42.72 -32.22
N CYS A 132 23.69 -41.92 -33.12
CA CYS A 132 24.19 -42.41 -34.41
C CYS A 132 25.66 -42.88 -34.38
N PHE A 133 26.37 -42.66 -33.27
CA PHE A 133 27.78 -43.03 -33.10
C PHE A 133 28.00 -44.23 -32.15
N ARG A 134 27.01 -45.10 -32.00
CA ARG A 134 27.15 -46.35 -31.25
C ARG A 134 26.65 -47.55 -32.05
#